data_AF-A0A1H4K8X2-F1
#
_entry.id   AF-A0A1H4K8X2-F1
#
_cell.length_a   1.000
_cell.length_b   1.000
_cell.length_c   1.000
_cell.angle_alpha   90.00
_cell.angle_beta   90.00
_cell.angle_gamma   90.00
#
_symmetry.space_group_name_H-M   'P 1'
#
loop_
_entity.id
_entity.type
_entity.pdbx_description
1 polymer ?
#
loop_
_entity_poly.entity_id
_entity_poly.type
_entity_poly.pdbx_seq_one_letter_code
_entity_poly.pdbx_strand_id
1 'polypeptide(L)' 'MKILEFLFYSIVFFLMAFALVATILVGVSRKNKEGNPEYDQRKAPNIIRLTLFYVIAIVGGYALFAYYMFR' A
#
# COMPACT_ATOMS: atom_id res chain seq x y z
N MET A 1 -15.71 -22.83 9.11
CA MET A 1 -15.63 -21.50 8.50
C MET A 1 -15.74 -20.38 9.56
N LYS A 2 -14.90 -20.38 10.64
CA LYS A 2 -15.09 -19.40 11.74
C LYS A 2 -13.82 -18.88 12.43
N ILE A 3 -12.84 -19.69 12.82
CA ILE A 3 -11.65 -19.19 13.56
C ILE A 3 -10.40 -19.04 12.69
N LEU A 4 -10.11 -20.03 11.83
CA LEU A 4 -8.89 -20.05 11.03
C LEU A 4 -8.90 -18.96 9.95
N GLU A 5 -10.03 -18.78 9.27
CA GLU A 5 -10.23 -17.69 8.30
C GLU A 5 -10.15 -16.32 8.98
N PHE A 6 -10.75 -16.16 10.17
CA PHE A 6 -10.68 -14.92 10.94
C PHE A 6 -9.23 -14.58 11.32
N LEU A 7 -8.46 -15.57 11.80
CA LEU A 7 -7.03 -15.40 12.10
C LEU A 7 -6.25 -15.02 10.84
N PHE A 8 -6.52 -15.67 9.71
CA PHE A 8 -5.83 -15.39 8.46
C PHE A 8 -6.10 -13.96 7.97
N TYR A 9 -7.37 -13.54 7.94
CA TYR A 9 -7.71 -12.15 7.56
C TYR A 9 -7.14 -11.12 8.53
N SER A 10 -7.12 -11.43 9.83
CA SER A 10 -6.53 -10.54 10.84
C SER A 10 -5.03 -10.36 10.60
N ILE A 11 -4.29 -11.45 10.34
CA ILE A 11 -2.85 -11.39 10.05
C ILE A 11 -2.58 -10.55 8.80
N VAL A 12 -3.31 -10.80 7.72
CA VAL A 12 -3.17 -10.03 6.47
C VAL A 12 -3.45 -8.55 6.72
N PHE A 13 -4.51 -8.24 7.47
CA PHE A 13 -4.85 -6.86 7.82
C PHE A 13 -3.75 -6.17 8.62
N PHE A 14 -3.21 -6.82 9.65
CA PHE A 14 -2.12 -6.24 10.46
C PHE A 14 -0.83 -6.08 9.67
N LEU A 15 -0.49 -7.04 8.79
CA LEU A 15 0.66 -6.91 7.89
C LEU A 15 0.51 -5.73 6.93
N MET A 16 -0.67 -5.55 6.33
CA MET A 16 -0.94 -4.42 5.46
C MET A 16 -0.89 -3.08 6.22
N ALA A 17 -1.49 -3.01 7.40
CA ALA A 17 -1.46 -1.81 8.24
C ALA A 17 -0.03 -1.45 8.65
N PHE A 18 0.77 -2.44 9.06
CA PHE A 18 2.17 -2.26 9.41
C PHE A 18 2.99 -1.79 8.20
N ALA A 19 2.82 -2.41 7.03
CA ALA A 19 3.51 -2.02 5.81
C ALA A 19 3.18 -0.58 5.39
N LEU A 20 1.90 -0.17 5.51
CA LEU A 20 1.47 1.20 5.23
C LEU A 20 2.16 2.20 6.16
N VAL A 21 2.13 1.95 7.48
CA VAL A 21 2.75 2.82 8.48
C VAL A 21 4.26 2.91 8.24
N ALA A 22 4.93 1.78 8.04
CA ALA A 22 6.37 1.74 7.76
C ALA A 22 6.72 2.54 6.49
N THR A 23 5.92 2.42 5.43
CA THR A 23 6.12 3.16 4.18
C THR A 23 6.01 4.67 4.40
N ILE A 24 5.00 5.12 5.15
CA ILE A 24 4.82 6.53 5.49
C ILE A 24 6.01 7.02 6.33
N LEU A 25 6.40 6.28 7.37
CA LEU A 25 7.51 6.64 8.26
C LEU A 25 8.84 6.77 7.51
N VAL A 26 9.14 5.85 6.59
CA VAL A 26 10.32 5.93 5.72
C VAL A 26 10.23 7.16 4.80
N GLY A 27 9.06 7.39 4.19
CA GLY A 27 8.84 8.53 3.28
C GLY A 27 8.97 9.90 3.96
N VAL A 28 8.66 10.01 5.26
CA VAL A 28 8.83 11.25 6.03
C VAL A 28 10.15 11.33 6.81
N SER A 29 10.95 10.26 6.80
CA SER A 29 12.20 10.18 7.57
C SER A 29 13.20 11.27 7.16
N ARG A 30 14.02 11.71 8.13
CA ARG A 30 15.06 12.73 7.88
C ARG A 30 16.03 12.30 6.77
N LYS A 31 16.40 11.03 6.76
CA LYS A 31 17.25 10.44 5.71
C LYS A 31 16.64 10.57 4.30
N ASN A 32 15.32 10.39 4.17
CA ASN A 32 14.64 10.59 2.89
C ASN A 32 14.62 12.08 2.47
N LYS A 33 14.48 12.99 3.44
CA LYS A 33 14.56 14.44 3.19
C LYS A 33 15.95 14.94 2.85
N GLU A 34 16.99 14.38 3.47
CA GLU A 34 18.39 14.72 3.17
C GLU A 34 18.78 14.27 1.75
N GLY A 35 18.34 13.09 1.33
CA GLY A 35 18.55 12.59 -0.03
C GLY A 35 17.66 13.26 -1.09
N ASN A 36 16.56 13.88 -0.68
CA ASN A 36 15.65 14.62 -1.56
C ASN A 36 15.09 15.87 -0.84
N PRO A 37 15.86 16.96 -0.77
CA PRO A 37 15.46 18.18 -0.03
C PRO A 37 14.20 18.84 -0.59
N GLU A 38 13.94 18.65 -1.88
CA GLU A 38 12.76 19.16 -2.58
C GLU A 38 11.53 18.25 -2.43
N TYR A 39 11.65 17.11 -1.74
CA TYR A 39 10.55 16.16 -1.56
C TYR A 39 9.32 16.83 -0.92
N ASP A 40 9.55 17.75 0.01
CA ASP A 40 8.49 18.51 0.66
C ASP A 40 7.81 19.53 -0.29
N GLN A 41 8.48 19.99 -1.35
CA GLN A 41 7.93 20.88 -2.38
C GLN A 41 7.18 20.12 -3.49
N ARG A 42 7.53 18.84 -3.72
CA ARG A 42 6.91 17.96 -4.72
C ARG A 42 5.95 16.91 -4.11
N LYS A 43 5.42 17.15 -2.90
CA LYS A 43 4.51 16.22 -2.21
C LYS A 43 3.32 15.81 -3.08
N ALA A 44 2.69 16.77 -3.75
CA ALA A 44 1.50 16.53 -4.55
C ALA A 44 1.73 15.54 -5.71
N PRO A 45 2.69 15.75 -6.64
CA PRO A 45 2.92 14.80 -7.73
C PRO A 45 3.44 13.44 -7.24
N ASN A 46 4.25 13.39 -6.18
CA ASN A 46 4.73 12.13 -5.61
C ASN A 46 3.59 11.30 -4.98
N ILE A 47 2.70 11.95 -4.22
CA ILE A 47 1.52 11.30 -3.64
C ILE A 47 0.60 10.82 -4.76
N ILE A 48 0.32 11.64 -5.78
CA ILE A 48 -0.53 11.25 -6.92
C ILE A 48 0.03 10.02 -7.63
N ARG A 49 1.34 9.99 -7.90
CA ARG A 49 1.99 8.86 -8.57
C ARG A 49 1.92 7.59 -7.72
N LEU A 50 2.14 7.72 -6.41
CA LEU A 50 2.01 6.63 -5.46
C LEU A 50 0.58 6.10 -5.38
N THR A 51 -0.41 7.00 -5.28
CA THR A 51 -1.84 6.65 -5.29
C THR A 51 -2.24 5.94 -6.57
N LEU A 52 -1.73 6.37 -7.73
CA LEU A 52 -1.95 5.69 -9.02
C LEU A 52 -1.45 4.24 -9.00
N PHE A 53 -0.25 3.98 -8.48
CA PHE A 53 0.26 2.62 -8.36
C PHE A 53 -0.61 1.75 -7.45
N TYR A 54 -1.07 2.30 -6.32
CA TYR A 54 -2.00 1.58 -5.44
C TYR A 54 -3.33 1.27 -6.12
N VAL A 55 -3.92 2.24 -6.83
CA VAL A 55 -5.17 2.04 -7.56
C VAL A 55 -5.02 0.95 -8.63
N ILE A 56 -3.95 0.99 -9.42
CA ILE A 56 -3.68 -0.02 -10.45
C ILE A 56 -3.52 -1.40 -9.82
N ALA A 57 -2.76 -1.53 -8.73
CA ALA A 57 -2.55 -2.79 -8.05
C ALA A 57 -3.85 -3.37 -7.47
N ILE A 58 -4.69 -2.52 -6.85
CA ILE A 58 -5.98 -2.92 -6.29
C ILE A 58 -6.93 -3.37 -7.40
N VAL A 59 -7.08 -2.56 -8.46
CA VAL A 59 -7.97 -2.87 -9.59
C VAL A 59 -7.50 -4.13 -10.31
N GLY A 60 -6.20 -4.27 -10.58
CA GLY A 60 -5.63 -5.45 -11.20
C GLY A 60 -5.80 -6.71 -10.34
N GLY A 61 -5.59 -6.60 -9.03
CA GLY A 61 -5.81 -7.69 -8.08
C GLY A 61 -7.26 -8.18 -8.07
N TYR A 62 -8.23 -7.26 -7.99
CA TYR A 62 -9.65 -7.62 -8.06
C TYR A 62 -10.05 -8.19 -9.42
N ALA A 63 -9.52 -7.65 -10.53
CA ALA A 63 -9.79 -8.15 -11.86
C ALA A 63 -9.28 -9.59 -12.05
N LEU A 64 -8.06 -9.89 -11.60
CA LEU A 64 -7.49 -11.24 -11.61
C LEU A 64 -8.27 -12.19 -10.71
N PHE A 65 -8.65 -11.74 -9.52
CA PHE A 65 -9.47 -12.52 -8.60
C PHE A 65 -10.85 -12.85 -9.20
N ALA A 66 -11.53 -11.86 -9.78
CA ALA A 66 -12.80 -12.06 -10.46
C ALA A 66 -12.65 -13.05 -11.63
N TYR A 67 -11.62 -12.88 -12.45
CA TYR A 67 -11.32 -13.81 -13.54
C TYR A 67 -11.09 -15.25 -13.05
N TYR A 68 -10.36 -15.43 -11.95
CA TYR A 68 -10.17 -16.74 -11.33
C TYR A 68 -11.48 -17.35 -10.79
N MET A 69 -12.39 -16.53 -10.26
CA MET A 69 -13.65 -17.00 -9.69
C MET A 69 -14.69 -17.39 -10.77
N PHE A 70 -14.68 -16.73 -11.92
CA PHE A 70 -15.66 -16.91 -13.00
C PHE A 70 -15.17 -17.78 -14.18
N ARG A 71 -13.97 -18.35 -14.08
CA ARG A 71 -13.42 -19.30 -15.06
C ARG A 71 -13.21 -20.66 -14.41
#